data_AF-A0A7C1ZLN0-F1
#
_entry.id   AF-A0A7C1ZLN0-F1
#
_cell.length_a   1.000
_cell.length_b   1.000
_cell.length_c   1.000
_cell.angle_alpha   90.00
_cell.angle_beta   90.00
_cell.angle_gamma   90.00
#
_symmetry.space_group_name_H-M   'P 1'
#
loop_
_entity.id
_entity.type
_entity.pdbx_description
1 polymer ?
#
loop_
_entity_poly.entity_id
_entity_poly.type
_entity_poly.pdbx_seq_one_letter_code
_entity_poly.pdbx_strand_id
1 'polypeptide(L)'
;MRNVDIAIIGAGTAGLNVFRRVRQVASSVVLINDGHYGTTCARVGCMPSKVLIEVANEFSRRTHFEEFGIKGSEGLTINRAEVMKYMRKQRDWFVGRVMEGINKIGDKNIKGRA
;
A
#
# COMPACT_ATOMS: atom_id res chain seq x y z
N MET A 1 9.62 32.51 -1.77
CA MET A 1 8.77 32.13 -0.63
C MET A 1 7.35 31.92 -1.16
N ARG A 2 6.71 30.77 -0.90
CA ARG A 2 5.36 30.46 -1.38
C ARG A 2 4.42 30.48 -0.17
N ASN A 3 3.40 31.35 -0.19
CA ASN A 3 2.37 31.39 0.85
C ASN A 3 1.20 30.48 0.43
N VAL A 4 0.69 29.71 1.38
CA VAL A 4 -0.41 28.74 1.18
C VAL A 4 -1.29 28.72 2.43
N ASP A 5 -2.57 28.39 2.27
CA ASP A 5 -3.50 28.26 3.41
C ASP A 5 -3.20 26.97 4.19
N ILE A 6 -2.86 25.90 3.47
CA ILE A 6 -2.58 24.59 4.06
C ILE A 6 -1.36 23.95 3.39
N ALA A 7 -0.35 23.63 4.19
CA ALA A 7 0.78 22.79 3.80
C ALA A 7 0.68 21.42 4.50
N ILE A 8 0.61 20.35 3.71
CA ILE A 8 0.57 18.97 4.21
C ILE A 8 1.95 18.35 4.07
N ILE A 9 2.54 17.90 5.17
CA ILE A 9 3.86 17.28 5.18
C ILE A 9 3.70 15.76 5.20
N GLY A 10 4.19 15.10 4.15
CA GLY A 10 4.16 13.65 3.95
C GLY A 10 3.02 13.16 3.06
N ALA A 11 3.37 12.55 1.93
CA ALA A 11 2.44 11.88 1.01
C ALA A 11 2.14 10.42 1.42
N GLY A 12 2.04 10.18 2.72
CA GLY A 12 1.54 8.92 3.28
C GLY A 12 0.02 8.82 3.21
N THR A 13 -0.55 7.74 3.77
CA THR A 13 -2.01 7.52 3.78
C THR A 13 -2.76 8.69 4.41
N ALA A 14 -2.28 9.22 5.54
CA ALA A 14 -2.92 10.36 6.20
C ALA A 14 -2.88 11.62 5.32
N GLY A 15 -1.69 12.03 4.85
CA GLY A 15 -1.53 13.24 4.06
C GLY A 15 -2.32 13.22 2.74
N LEU A 16 -2.39 12.07 2.06
CA LEU A 16 -3.21 11.93 0.85
C LEU A 16 -4.70 12.04 1.13
N ASN A 17 -5.17 11.51 2.27
CA ASN A 17 -6.58 11.64 2.66
C ASN A 17 -6.94 13.07 3.05
N VAL A 18 -6.09 13.72 3.86
CA VAL A 18 -6.27 15.13 4.21
C VAL A 18 -6.30 15.98 2.94
N PHE A 19 -5.31 15.81 2.04
CA PHE A 19 -5.24 16.56 0.78
C PHE A 19 -6.53 16.46 -0.05
N ARG A 20 -7.08 15.25 -0.19
CA ARG A 20 -8.35 15.03 -0.90
C ARG A 20 -9.52 15.80 -0.28
N ARG A 21 -9.56 15.92 1.04
CA ARG A 21 -10.64 16.61 1.74
C ARG A 21 -10.48 18.12 1.69
N VAL A 22 -9.30 18.63 2.05
CA VAL A 22 -9.09 20.08 2.20
C VAL A 22 -9.03 20.82 0.86
N ARG A 23 -8.61 20.17 -0.23
CA ARG A 23 -8.59 20.78 -1.57
C ARG A 23 -9.97 21.19 -2.10
N GLN A 24 -11.05 20.71 -1.46
CA GLN A 24 -12.43 21.04 -1.83
C GLN A 24 -12.89 22.36 -1.19
N VAL A 25 -12.23 22.81 -0.12
CA VAL A 25 -12.69 23.93 0.72
C VAL A 25 -11.66 25.05 0.87
N ALA A 26 -10.37 24.76 0.70
CA ALA A 26 -9.29 25.75 0.78
C ALA A 26 -8.79 26.17 -0.60
N SER A 27 -8.47 27.46 -0.75
CA SER A 27 -8.05 28.07 -2.02
C SER A 27 -6.64 27.64 -2.42
N SER A 28 -5.72 27.47 -1.45
CA SER A 28 -4.33 27.09 -1.70
C SER A 28 -3.84 25.98 -0.75
N VAL A 29 -3.69 24.78 -1.31
CA VAL A 29 -3.22 23.58 -0.60
C VAL A 29 -2.04 22.97 -1.34
N VAL A 30 -0.97 22.65 -0.62
CA VAL A 30 0.17 21.91 -1.14
C VAL A 30 0.43 20.65 -0.33
N LEU A 31 0.90 19.61 -1.00
CA LEU A 31 1.40 18.36 -0.42
C LEU A 31 2.90 18.30 -0.63
N ILE A 32 3.67 18.24 0.45
CA ILE A 32 5.13 18.22 0.43
C ILE A 32 5.57 16.82 0.85
N ASN A 33 6.41 16.16 0.06
CA ASN A 33 6.93 14.84 0.41
C ASN A 33 8.39 14.68 0.04
N ASP A 34 9.19 14.24 1.00
CA ASP A 34 10.54 13.75 0.78
C ASP A 34 10.54 12.21 0.64
N GLY A 35 11.43 11.67 -0.18
CA GLY A 35 11.57 10.23 -0.38
C GLY A 35 10.51 9.58 -1.28
N HIS A 36 10.22 8.30 -1.00
CA HIS A 36 9.42 7.46 -1.89
C HIS A 36 7.91 7.65 -1.73
N TYR A 37 7.24 7.82 -2.86
CA TYR A 37 5.79 7.77 -2.97
C TYR A 37 5.25 6.32 -2.98
N GLY A 38 3.94 6.18 -2.79
CA GLY A 38 3.26 4.88 -2.72
C GLY A 38 2.79 4.50 -1.31
N THR A 39 3.03 5.35 -0.31
CA THR A 39 2.78 5.10 1.13
C THR A 39 3.57 3.94 1.73
N THR A 40 3.88 4.03 3.02
CA THR A 40 4.41 2.89 3.80
C THR A 40 3.43 1.71 3.76
N CYS A 41 2.13 1.99 3.93
CA CYS A 41 1.07 0.99 3.96
C CYS A 41 1.10 0.06 2.74
N ALA A 42 1.16 0.61 1.53
CA ALA A 42 1.18 -0.18 0.31
C ALA A 42 2.56 -0.78 0.01
N ARG A 43 3.65 -0.03 0.22
CA ARG A 43 5.00 -0.48 -0.18
C ARG A 43 5.58 -1.57 0.72
N VAL A 44 5.51 -1.37 2.03
CA VAL A 44 6.31 -2.13 3.01
C VAL A 44 5.57 -2.39 4.34
N GLY A 45 4.30 -2.03 4.43
CA GLY A 45 3.51 -2.12 5.66
C GLY A 45 2.38 -3.14 5.55
N CYS A 46 1.15 -2.63 5.65
CA CYS A 46 -0.05 -3.46 5.72
C CYS A 46 -0.22 -4.35 4.49
N MET A 47 -0.12 -3.81 3.28
CA MET A 47 -0.47 -4.58 2.09
C MET A 47 0.39 -5.83 1.89
N PRO A 48 1.74 -5.75 1.85
CA PRO A 48 2.56 -6.95 1.74
C PRO A 48 2.42 -7.88 2.95
N SER A 49 2.22 -7.37 4.17
CA SER A 49 2.04 -8.22 5.35
C SER A 49 0.74 -9.04 5.27
N LYS A 50 -0.38 -8.45 4.83
CA LYS A 50 -1.66 -9.16 4.71
C LYS A 50 -1.63 -10.22 3.60
N VAL A 51 -0.89 -9.98 2.50
CA VAL A 51 -0.71 -10.99 1.46
C VAL A 51 0.06 -12.21 2.00
N LEU A 52 1.11 -12.00 2.80
CA LEU A 52 1.85 -13.10 3.42
C LEU A 52 1.02 -13.85 4.46
N ILE A 53 0.24 -13.13 5.27
CA ILE A 53 -0.68 -13.74 6.23
C ILE A 53 -1.70 -14.62 5.51
N GLU A 54 -2.25 -14.18 4.38
CA GLU A 54 -3.22 -14.99 3.65
C GLU A 54 -2.61 -16.27 3.09
N VAL A 55 -1.41 -16.19 2.50
CA VAL A 55 -0.69 -17.39 2.03
C VAL A 55 -0.40 -18.35 3.19
N ALA A 56 -0.03 -17.83 4.36
CA ALA A 56 0.19 -18.64 5.55
C ALA A 56 -1.11 -19.29 6.04
N ASN A 57 -2.22 -18.55 6.04
CA ASN A 57 -3.53 -19.07 6.39
C ASN A 57 -3.97 -20.17 5.43
N GLU A 58 -3.83 -19.98 4.12
CA GLU A 58 -4.12 -21.00 3.09
C GLU A 58 -3.34 -22.28 3.34
N PHE A 59 -2.03 -22.17 3.56
CA PHE A 59 -1.22 -23.34 3.82
C PHE A 59 -1.57 -24.00 5.16
N SER A 60 -1.88 -23.21 6.19
CA SER A 60 -2.29 -23.74 7.48
C SER A 60 -3.63 -24.46 7.42
N ARG A 61 -4.57 -24.06 6.54
CA ARG A 61 -5.86 -24.73 6.38
C ARG A 61 -5.73 -26.22 6.05
N ARG A 62 -4.64 -26.63 5.38
CA ARG A 62 -4.39 -28.02 5.01
C ARG A 62 -4.43 -29.01 6.19
N THR A 63 -4.19 -28.52 7.42
CA THR A 63 -4.21 -29.35 8.63
C THR A 63 -5.62 -29.78 9.04
N HIS A 64 -6.65 -29.12 8.50
CA HIS A 64 -8.06 -29.43 8.78
C HIS A 64 -8.73 -30.18 7.61
N PHE A 65 -7.99 -30.46 6.53
CA PHE A 65 -8.56 -31.04 5.31
C PHE A 65 -9.17 -32.43 5.55
N GLU A 66 -8.59 -33.23 6.45
CA GLU A 66 -9.12 -34.56 6.76
C GLU A 66 -10.51 -34.50 7.41
N GLU A 67 -10.79 -33.47 8.22
CA GLU A 67 -12.11 -33.24 8.82
C GLU A 67 -13.18 -32.97 7.76
N PHE A 68 -12.78 -32.46 6.60
CA PHE A 68 -13.66 -32.22 5.45
C PHE A 68 -13.72 -33.39 4.47
N GLY A 69 -13.03 -34.50 4.77
CA GLY A 69 -12.90 -35.66 3.88
C GLY A 69 -11.92 -35.45 2.71
N ILE A 70 -11.11 -34.39 2.74
CA ILE A 70 -10.06 -34.12 1.72
C ILE A 70 -8.77 -34.79 2.17
N LYS A 71 -8.23 -35.69 1.34
CA LYS A 71 -7.03 -36.49 1.65
C LYS A 71 -5.80 -36.02 0.88
N GLY A 72 -4.60 -36.31 1.42
CA GLY A 72 -3.33 -36.05 0.75
C GLY A 72 -2.71 -34.67 0.99
N SER A 73 -3.18 -33.94 2.01
CA SER A 73 -2.67 -32.60 2.37
C SER A 73 -1.21 -32.60 2.85
N GLU A 74 -0.72 -33.71 3.39
CA GLU A 74 0.65 -33.90 3.89
C GLU A 74 1.72 -33.65 2.81
N GLY A 75 1.40 -33.90 1.54
CA GLY A 75 2.32 -33.72 0.41
C GLY A 75 2.46 -32.27 -0.06
N LEU A 76 1.67 -31.34 0.46
CA LEU A 76 1.73 -29.93 0.05
C LEU A 76 2.96 -29.24 0.63
N THR A 77 3.66 -28.47 -0.20
CA THR A 77 4.87 -27.72 0.20
C THR A 77 4.76 -26.25 -0.17
N ILE A 78 5.52 -25.39 0.53
CA ILE A 78 5.64 -23.97 0.21
C ILE A 78 6.92 -23.72 -0.57
N ASN A 79 6.79 -23.14 -1.76
CA ASN A 79 7.90 -22.49 -2.44
C ASN A 79 8.00 -21.01 -2.02
N ARG A 80 8.96 -20.71 -1.13
CA ARG A 80 9.14 -19.35 -0.58
C ARG A 80 9.45 -18.31 -1.66
N ALA A 81 10.19 -18.67 -2.70
CA ALA A 81 10.55 -17.74 -3.76
C ALA A 81 9.32 -17.30 -4.55
N GLU A 82 8.43 -18.24 -4.86
CA GLU A 82 7.17 -17.97 -5.54
C GLU A 82 6.19 -17.18 -4.68
N VAL A 83 6.10 -17.48 -3.38
CA VAL A 83 5.31 -16.68 -2.42
C VAL A 83 5.79 -15.23 -2.39
N MET A 84 7.10 -15.01 -2.34
CA MET A 84 7.65 -13.65 -2.34
C MET A 84 7.46 -12.94 -3.68
N LYS A 85 7.48 -13.66 -4.81
CA LYS A 85 7.14 -13.12 -6.13
C LYS A 85 5.67 -12.72 -6.19
N TYR A 86 4.77 -13.56 -5.68
CA TYR A 86 3.34 -13.27 -5.59
C TYR A 86 3.07 -12.04 -4.71
N MET A 87 3.66 -11.98 -3.52
CA MET A 87 3.53 -10.81 -2.62
C MET A 87 4.00 -9.52 -3.29
N ARG A 88 5.15 -9.54 -3.97
CA ARG A 88 5.66 -8.37 -4.70
C ARG A 88 4.69 -7.93 -5.80
N LYS A 89 4.17 -8.87 -6.60
CA LYS A 89 3.15 -8.58 -7.62
C LYS A 89 1.92 -7.88 -7.04
N GLN A 90 1.39 -8.37 -5.92
CA GLN A 90 0.23 -7.75 -5.25
C GLN A 90 0.58 -6.36 -4.71
N ARG A 91 1.70 -6.24 -3.99
CA ARG A 91 2.19 -4.96 -3.47
C ARG A 91 2.34 -3.92 -4.59
N ASP A 92 2.95 -4.28 -5.71
CA ASP A 92 3.18 -3.38 -6.84
C ASP A 92 1.87 -2.90 -7.46
N TRP A 93 0.84 -3.75 -7.53
CA TRP A 93 -0.50 -3.35 -7.94
C TRP A 93 -1.09 -2.28 -6.99
N PHE A 94 -1.04 -2.50 -5.67
CA PHE A 94 -1.52 -1.52 -4.69
C PHE A 94 -0.74 -0.19 -4.75
N VAL A 95 0.58 -0.27 -4.89
CA VAL A 95 1.44 0.91 -5.04
C VAL A 95 1.07 1.67 -6.31
N GLY A 96 0.84 0.99 -7.44
CA GLY A 96 0.41 1.60 -8.69
C GLY A 96 -0.85 2.46 -8.52
N ARG A 97 -1.87 1.96 -7.82
CA ARG A 97 -3.11 2.71 -7.55
C ARG A 97 -2.89 3.95 -6.68
N VAL A 98 -1.97 3.88 -5.72
CA VAL A 98 -1.58 5.06 -4.94
C VAL A 98 -0.89 6.09 -5.83
N MET A 99 0.04 5.63 -6.69
CA MET A 99 0.77 6.50 -7.61
C MET A 99 -0.14 7.20 -8.61
N GLU A 100 -1.15 6.53 -9.15
CA GLU A 100 -2.19 7.16 -9.99
C GLU A 100 -2.86 8.33 -9.27
N GLY A 101 -3.18 8.16 -7.99
CA GLY A 101 -3.77 9.21 -7.16
C GLY A 101 -2.84 10.40 -6.95
N ILE A 102 -1.54 10.13 -6.75
CA ILE A 102 -0.51 11.16 -6.57
C ILE A 102 -0.26 11.92 -7.87
N ASN A 103 -0.18 11.23 -9.01
CA ASN A 103 0.05 11.84 -10.32
C ASN A 103 -1.08 12.83 -10.67
N LYS A 104 -2.31 12.58 -10.21
CA LYS A 104 -3.46 13.50 -10.37
C LYS A 104 -3.39 14.76 -9.51
N ILE A 105 -2.43 14.87 -8.58
CA ILE A 105 -2.27 16.06 -7.74
C ILE A 105 -1.60 17.22 -8.52
N GLY A 106 -0.73 16.91 -9.48
CA GLY A 106 -0.07 17.90 -10.32
C GLY A 106 0.92 18.80 -9.56
N ASP A 107 0.90 20.09 -9.89
CA ASP A 107 1.78 21.15 -9.39
C ASP A 107 1.65 21.43 -7.88
N LYS A 108 0.58 20.93 -7.25
CA LYS A 108 0.37 20.99 -5.80
C LYS A 108 1.16 19.93 -5.02
N ASN A 109 1.76 18.96 -5.71
CA ASN A 109 2.64 17.95 -5.11
C ASN A 109 4.11 18.40 -5.24
N ILE A 110 4.70 18.83 -4.13
CA ILE A 110 6.07 19.31 -4.04
C ILE A 110 6.95 18.16 -3.55
N LYS A 111 7.91 17.74 -4.37
CA LYS A 111 8.94 16.80 -3.96
C LYS A 111 10.06 17.57 -3.26
N GLY A 112 10.20 17.38 -1.95
CA GLY A 112 11.18 18.11 -1.16
C GLY A 112 10.85 18.15 0.32
N ARG A 113 11.55 19.03 1.04
CA ARG A 113 11.35 19.29 2.47
C ARG A 113 10.69 20.66 2.66
N ALA A 114 9.87 20.76 3.71
CA ALA A 114 9.25 22.01 4.14
C ALA A 114 10.23 22.85 4.97
#